data_AF-A0A7J7J4I0-F1
#
_entry.id   AF-A0A7J7J4I0-F1
#
_cell.length_a   1.000
_cell.length_b   1.000
_cell.length_c   1.000
_cell.angle_alpha   90.00
_cell.angle_beta   90.00
_cell.angle_gamma   90.00
#
_symmetry.space_group_name_H-M   'P 1'
#
loop_
_entity.id
_entity.type
_entity.pdbx_description
1 polymer ?
#
loop_
_entity_poly.entity_id
_entity_poly.type
_entity_poly.pdbx_seq_one_letter_code
_entity_poly.pdbx_strand_id
1 'polypeptide(L)'
;MMTNAQLDNEKQALVYTVEDLKDKLDDMEEAKYLIQRELKDRQKQLDAEKRSVKTKEAELDRLKEMMIQRDELLKEHRLIYVQAEEVPPASSRLAESNESNGRDEFYIELEPEPIKAALISQDIMEILDTYTPGTIEDKVRCVLNENSKLKRELNNVKEDLDSEREQASKRPQKRSPDVQLNGVDVSSNPQVVELQRESTRQISEYKLKVQKAELDIAALESSVSRLEGQVKRYKDMAEDSEKAEDELKAEKRKMQRELREAQQQIEELETQKSHLQNRLDRIRQARREVLGNTDHVA
;
A
#
# COMPACT_ATOMS: atom_id res chain seq x y z
N MET A 1 -98.69 -1.44 10.68
CA MET A 1 -98.39 -0.36 9.71
C MET A 1 -97.68 0.73 10.50
N MET A 2 -96.44 1.07 10.13
CA MET A 2 -95.77 2.22 10.76
C MET A 2 -96.53 3.50 10.46
N THR A 3 -96.58 4.40 11.42
CA THR A 3 -97.19 5.73 11.25
C THR A 3 -96.26 6.62 10.42
N ASN A 4 -96.80 7.54 9.61
CA ASN A 4 -95.98 8.45 8.79
C ASN A 4 -94.92 9.22 9.60
N ALA A 5 -95.20 9.54 10.87
CA ALA A 5 -94.23 10.18 11.75
C ALA A 5 -93.04 9.28 12.14
N GLN A 6 -93.25 7.96 12.26
CA GLN A 6 -92.15 7.02 12.51
C GLN A 6 -91.24 6.90 11.30
N LEU A 7 -91.82 6.84 10.10
CA LEU A 7 -91.05 6.80 8.85
C LEU A 7 -90.23 8.06 8.63
N ASP A 8 -90.76 9.24 8.99
CA ASP A 8 -90.03 10.50 8.84
C ASP A 8 -88.88 10.61 9.85
N ASN A 9 -89.08 10.15 11.09
CA ASN A 9 -88.01 10.05 12.09
C ASN A 9 -86.90 9.07 11.67
N GLU A 10 -87.26 7.90 11.13
CA GLU A 10 -86.29 6.92 10.62
C GLU A 10 -85.54 7.49 9.42
N LYS A 11 -86.23 8.17 8.50
CA LYS A 11 -85.61 8.86 7.37
C LYS A 11 -84.63 9.93 7.85
N GLN A 12 -85.01 10.74 8.83
CA GLN A 12 -84.16 11.79 9.38
C GLN A 12 -82.93 11.21 10.10
N ALA A 13 -83.11 10.13 10.88
CA ALA A 13 -82.01 9.40 11.49
C ALA A 13 -81.04 8.82 10.44
N LEU A 14 -81.57 8.24 9.35
CA LEU A 14 -80.77 7.73 8.25
C LEU A 14 -79.99 8.84 7.55
N VAL A 15 -80.61 10.00 7.32
CA VAL A 15 -79.94 11.18 6.74
C VAL A 15 -78.76 11.62 7.61
N TYR A 16 -78.95 11.75 8.92
CA TYR A 16 -77.86 12.08 9.84
C TYR A 16 -76.74 11.02 9.82
N THR A 17 -77.07 9.73 9.78
CA THR A 17 -76.03 8.68 9.68
C THR A 17 -75.27 8.74 8.35
N VAL A 18 -75.94 9.11 7.25
CA VAL A 18 -75.28 9.28 5.95
C VAL A 18 -74.34 10.49 5.97
N GLU A 19 -74.72 11.58 6.62
CA GLU A 19 -73.86 12.76 6.79
C GLU A 19 -72.63 12.43 7.65
N ASP A 20 -72.81 11.78 8.80
CA ASP A 20 -71.70 11.35 9.67
C ASP A 20 -70.75 10.35 8.98
N LEU A 21 -71.28 9.47 8.12
CA LEU A 21 -70.46 8.56 7.32
C LEU A 21 -69.68 9.28 6.20
N LYS A 22 -70.20 10.38 5.65
CA LYS A 22 -69.47 11.20 4.66
C LYS A 22 -68.34 11.96 5.33
N ASP A 23 -68.59 12.59 6.48
CA ASP A 23 -67.54 13.28 7.24
C ASP A 23 -66.40 12.32 7.60
N LYS A 24 -66.74 11.10 8.06
CA LYS A 24 -65.74 10.04 8.30
C LYS A 24 -64.99 9.59 7.05
N LEU A 25 -65.67 9.53 5.90
CA LEU A 25 -65.03 9.17 4.64
C LEU A 25 -64.02 10.25 4.22
N ASP A 26 -64.40 11.51 4.33
CA ASP A 26 -63.54 12.65 4.01
C ASP A 26 -62.30 12.68 4.94
N ASP A 27 -62.48 12.49 6.25
CA ASP A 27 -61.38 12.36 7.23
C ASP A 27 -60.42 11.20 6.86
N MET A 28 -60.98 10.05 6.45
CA MET A 28 -60.19 8.90 6.01
C MET A 28 -59.43 9.16 4.70
N GLU A 29 -60.01 9.91 3.77
CA GLU A 29 -59.36 10.32 2.53
C GLU A 29 -58.20 11.28 2.78
N GLU A 30 -58.38 12.25 3.68
CA GLU A 30 -57.32 13.16 4.11
C GLU A 30 -56.17 12.41 4.81
N ALA A 31 -56.50 11.52 5.75
CA ALA A 31 -55.51 10.68 6.43
C ALA A 31 -54.72 9.81 5.43
N LYS A 32 -55.39 9.22 4.45
CA LYS A 32 -54.75 8.44 3.38
C LYS A 32 -53.79 9.32 2.56
N TYR A 33 -54.18 10.55 2.22
CA TYR A 33 -53.32 11.48 1.48
C TYR A 33 -52.06 11.84 2.27
N LEU A 34 -52.19 12.11 3.58
CA LEU A 34 -51.06 12.40 4.47
C LEU A 34 -50.11 11.20 4.56
N ILE A 35 -50.62 9.99 4.79
CA ILE A 35 -49.80 8.77 4.85
C ILE A 35 -49.08 8.53 3.51
N GLN A 36 -49.74 8.75 2.38
CA GLN A 36 -49.10 8.60 1.06
C GLN A 36 -47.98 9.62 0.84
N ARG A 37 -48.14 10.85 1.34
CA ARG A 37 -47.09 11.87 1.28
C ARG A 37 -45.91 11.49 2.17
N GLU A 38 -46.16 11.08 3.41
CA GLU A 38 -45.11 10.62 4.34
C GLU A 38 -44.35 9.42 3.78
N LEU A 39 -45.04 8.46 3.17
CA LEU A 39 -44.40 7.30 2.52
C LEU A 39 -43.45 7.74 1.41
N LYS A 40 -43.87 8.70 0.56
CA LYS A 40 -43.00 9.25 -0.49
C LYS A 40 -41.76 9.94 0.09
N ASP A 41 -41.90 10.69 1.17
CA ASP A 41 -40.77 11.39 1.78
C ASP A 41 -39.82 10.42 2.51
N ARG A 42 -40.35 9.39 3.18
CA ARG A 42 -39.56 8.28 3.73
C ARG A 42 -38.82 7.50 2.64
N GLN A 43 -39.45 7.26 1.50
CA GLN A 43 -38.79 6.61 0.36
C GLN A 43 -37.61 7.43 -0.17
N LYS A 44 -37.75 8.75 -0.29
CA LYS A 44 -36.64 9.64 -0.67
C LYS A 44 -35.49 9.60 0.33
N GLN A 45 -35.79 9.58 1.63
CA GLN A 45 -34.78 9.48 2.69
C GLN A 45 -34.03 8.15 2.59
N LEU A 46 -34.76 7.04 2.43
CA LEU A 46 -34.17 5.72 2.24
C LEU A 46 -33.24 5.67 1.01
N ASP A 47 -33.66 6.27 -0.09
CA ASP A 47 -32.83 6.30 -1.31
C ASP A 47 -31.60 7.19 -1.16
N ALA A 48 -31.69 8.30 -0.40
CA ALA A 48 -30.54 9.14 -0.06
C ALA A 48 -29.55 8.40 0.84
N GLU A 49 -30.04 7.71 1.86
CA GLU A 49 -29.22 6.92 2.79
C GLU A 49 -28.54 5.75 2.10
N LYS A 50 -29.25 5.03 1.20
CA LYS A 50 -28.63 3.99 0.35
C LYS A 50 -27.48 4.52 -0.51
N ARG A 51 -27.59 5.76 -1.03
CA ARG A 51 -26.48 6.39 -1.78
C ARG A 51 -25.32 6.69 -0.84
N SER A 52 -25.59 7.23 0.35
CA SER A 52 -24.57 7.50 1.37
C SER A 52 -23.84 6.22 1.80
N VAL A 53 -24.56 5.12 2.02
CA VAL A 53 -23.96 3.82 2.37
C VAL A 53 -23.03 3.35 1.27
N LYS A 54 -23.47 3.37 0.00
CA LYS A 54 -22.63 2.99 -1.14
C LYS A 54 -21.35 3.84 -1.24
N THR A 55 -21.44 5.14 -0.96
CA THR A 55 -20.26 6.02 -0.95
C THR A 55 -19.28 5.63 0.17
N LYS A 56 -19.79 5.37 1.38
CA LYS A 56 -18.95 4.94 2.52
C LYS A 56 -18.34 3.55 2.29
N GLU A 57 -19.07 2.61 1.68
CA GLU A 57 -18.54 1.30 1.30
C GLU A 57 -17.38 1.44 0.32
N ALA A 58 -17.52 2.27 -0.72
CA ALA A 58 -16.44 2.53 -1.68
C ALA A 58 -15.21 3.21 -1.03
N GLU A 59 -15.44 4.13 -0.08
CA GLU A 59 -14.36 4.75 0.68
C GLU A 59 -13.63 3.73 1.59
N LEU A 60 -14.39 2.85 2.24
CA LEU A 60 -13.86 1.80 3.09
C LEU A 60 -13.04 0.79 2.29
N ASP A 61 -13.49 0.40 1.10
CA ASP A 61 -12.74 -0.48 0.21
C ASP A 61 -11.44 0.19 -0.28
N ARG A 62 -11.49 1.47 -0.65
CA ARG A 62 -10.31 2.25 -0.99
C ARG A 62 -9.30 2.32 0.17
N LEU A 63 -9.76 2.55 1.39
CA LEU A 63 -8.90 2.60 2.58
C LEU A 63 -8.25 1.24 2.88
N LYS A 64 -9.00 0.15 2.70
CA LYS A 64 -8.44 -1.21 2.81
C LYS A 64 -7.35 -1.46 1.76
N GLU A 65 -7.59 -1.08 0.51
CA GLU A 65 -6.60 -1.20 -0.57
C GLU A 65 -5.32 -0.41 -0.24
N MET A 66 -5.47 0.84 0.24
CA MET A 66 -4.32 1.64 0.68
C MET A 66 -3.55 0.99 1.84
N MET A 67 -4.26 0.36 2.79
CA MET A 67 -3.64 -0.35 3.90
C MET A 67 -2.87 -1.58 3.42
N ILE A 68 -3.43 -2.34 2.48
CA ILE A 68 -2.76 -3.49 1.85
C ILE A 68 -1.49 -3.03 1.13
N GLN A 69 -1.58 -1.99 0.31
CA GLN A 69 -0.42 -1.42 -0.40
C GLN A 69 0.68 -0.96 0.56
N ARG A 70 0.30 -0.31 1.66
CA ARG A 70 1.24 0.08 2.72
C ARG A 70 1.92 -1.14 3.31
N ASP A 71 1.16 -2.17 3.67
CA ASP A 71 1.69 -3.37 4.32
C ASP A 71 2.58 -4.20 3.36
N GLU A 72 2.26 -4.21 2.06
CA GLU A 72 3.12 -4.76 1.00
C GLU A 72 4.45 -4.00 0.88
N LEU A 73 4.40 -2.66 0.85
CA LEU A 73 5.61 -1.83 0.82
C LEU A 73 6.48 -2.06 2.06
N LEU A 74 5.87 -2.18 3.25
CA LEU A 74 6.60 -2.50 4.47
C LEU A 74 7.28 -3.86 4.37
N LYS A 75 6.61 -4.85 3.81
CA LYS A 75 7.17 -6.19 3.61
C LYS A 75 8.33 -6.18 2.59
N GLU A 76 8.17 -5.48 1.48
CA GLU A 76 9.19 -5.34 0.44
C GLU A 76 10.47 -4.70 1.00
N HIS A 77 10.32 -3.66 1.81
CA HIS A 77 11.43 -2.96 2.47
C HIS A 77 11.89 -3.63 3.77
N ARG A 78 11.31 -4.80 4.11
CA ARG A 78 11.60 -5.56 5.34
C ARG A 78 11.55 -4.69 6.58
N LEU A 79 10.51 -3.86 6.69
CA LEU A 79 10.25 -2.99 7.84
C LEU A 79 9.25 -3.66 8.78
N ILE A 80 9.49 -3.54 10.09
CA ILE A 80 8.62 -4.08 11.13
C ILE A 80 8.20 -2.98 12.10
N TYR A 81 7.01 -3.12 12.67
CA TYR A 81 6.54 -2.27 13.75
C TYR A 81 7.10 -2.74 15.08
N VAL A 82 7.62 -1.81 15.87
CA VAL A 82 8.01 -2.06 17.26
C VAL A 82 7.27 -1.10 18.16
N GLN A 83 6.52 -1.66 19.11
CA GLN A 83 5.72 -0.88 20.05
C GLN A 83 6.63 -0.01 20.92
N ALA A 84 6.30 1.28 21.01
CA ALA A 84 7.05 2.23 21.81
C ALA A 84 6.76 2.09 23.32
N GLU A 85 5.63 1.48 23.70
CA GLU A 85 5.22 1.20 25.08
C GLU A 85 4.21 0.04 25.08
N GLU A 86 4.16 -0.75 26.17
CA GLU A 86 3.13 -1.76 26.41
C GLU A 86 1.76 -1.08 26.56
N VAL A 87 1.07 -0.86 25.45
CA VAL A 87 -0.33 -0.41 25.49
C VAL A 87 -1.17 -1.62 25.94
N PRO A 88 -1.89 -1.56 27.08
CA PRO A 88 -2.72 -2.66 27.51
C PRO A 88 -3.79 -2.96 26.45
N PRO A 89 -4.12 -4.23 26.21
CA PRO A 89 -5.04 -4.62 25.15
C PRO A 89 -6.41 -3.95 25.36
N ALA A 90 -6.98 -3.41 24.28
CA ALA A 90 -8.28 -2.72 24.29
C ALA A 90 -9.41 -3.55 24.94
N SER A 91 -9.28 -4.88 24.95
CA SER A 91 -10.20 -5.82 25.61
C SER A 91 -10.30 -5.65 27.12
N SER A 92 -9.32 -5.03 27.80
CA SER A 92 -9.35 -4.86 29.26
C SER A 92 -10.21 -3.68 29.74
N ARG A 93 -10.65 -2.78 28.85
CA ARG A 93 -11.43 -1.58 29.23
C ARG A 93 -12.93 -1.71 29.02
N LEU A 94 -13.41 -2.79 28.39
CA LEU A 94 -14.84 -3.04 28.13
C LEU A 94 -15.58 -3.65 29.34
N ALA A 95 -14.93 -3.86 30.48
CA ALA A 95 -15.49 -4.60 31.61
C ALA A 95 -16.25 -3.72 32.64
N GLU A 96 -16.28 -2.40 32.48
CA GLU A 96 -16.94 -1.51 33.45
C GLU A 96 -17.93 -0.55 32.77
N SER A 97 -19.15 -1.02 32.53
CA SER A 97 -20.34 -0.17 32.69
C SER A 97 -21.61 -1.00 32.79
N ASN A 98 -22.40 -0.64 33.79
CA ASN A 98 -23.53 -1.34 34.35
C ASN A 98 -24.75 -1.44 33.42
N GLU A 99 -25.56 -2.44 33.70
CA GLU A 99 -26.94 -2.61 33.23
C GLU A 99 -27.78 -1.34 33.44
N SER A 100 -28.33 -0.79 32.36
CA SER A 100 -29.60 -0.05 32.42
C SER A 100 -30.37 -0.21 31.11
N ASN A 101 -31.58 -0.74 31.25
CA ASN A 101 -32.57 -0.97 30.21
C ASN A 101 -32.87 0.26 29.34
N GLY A 102 -33.11 0.01 28.05
CA GLY A 102 -33.97 0.84 27.22
C GLY A 102 -33.32 1.37 25.96
N ARG A 103 -33.69 0.76 24.82
CA ARG A 103 -33.63 1.25 23.44
C ARG A 103 -32.94 2.61 23.25
N ASP A 104 -31.66 2.59 22.95
CA ASP A 104 -31.04 3.51 22.01
C ASP A 104 -29.91 2.75 21.31
N GLU A 105 -29.91 2.81 19.98
CA GLU A 105 -28.89 2.24 19.11
C GLU A 105 -27.62 3.09 19.28
N PHE A 106 -26.87 2.75 20.32
CA PHE A 106 -25.68 3.48 20.76
C PHE A 106 -24.54 3.21 19.77
N TYR A 107 -24.35 4.10 18.80
CA TYR A 107 -23.12 4.18 18.01
C TYR A 107 -21.99 4.57 18.96
N ILE A 108 -21.18 3.59 19.37
CA ILE A 108 -19.91 3.89 20.02
C ILE A 108 -18.99 4.47 18.94
N GLU A 109 -18.86 5.80 18.90
CA GLU A 109 -17.73 6.46 18.24
C GLU A 109 -16.46 6.10 19.01
N LEU A 110 -15.93 4.89 18.72
CA LEU A 110 -14.58 4.51 19.09
C LEU A 110 -13.65 5.35 18.22
N GLU A 111 -13.23 6.52 18.72
CA GLU A 111 -12.09 7.20 18.14
C GLU A 111 -10.88 6.27 18.26
N PRO A 112 -10.27 5.84 17.13
CA PRO A 112 -9.12 4.97 17.20
C PRO A 112 -7.96 5.75 17.82
N GLU A 113 -7.55 5.36 19.03
CA GLU A 113 -6.34 5.92 19.63
C GLU A 113 -5.13 5.65 18.71
N PRO A 114 -4.25 6.65 18.50
CA PRO A 114 -3.11 6.50 17.62
C PRO A 114 -2.15 5.43 18.15
N ILE A 115 -1.95 4.38 17.37
CA ILE A 115 -0.97 3.33 17.67
C ILE A 115 0.43 3.98 17.67
N LYS A 116 1.06 4.05 18.85
CA LYS A 116 2.44 4.53 19.01
C LYS A 116 3.41 3.39 18.72
N ALA A 117 3.71 3.17 17.44
CA ALA A 117 4.72 2.21 17.01
C ALA A 117 5.82 2.90 16.20
N ALA A 118 7.06 2.50 16.42
CA ALA A 118 8.20 2.89 15.59
C ALA A 118 8.37 1.87 14.45
N LEU A 119 8.89 2.32 13.31
CA LEU A 119 9.25 1.48 12.18
C LEU A 119 10.77 1.26 12.19
N ILE A 120 11.19 0.00 12.16
CA ILE A 120 12.60 -0.39 12.10
C ILE A 120 12.80 -1.45 11.03
N SER A 121 13.97 -1.49 10.41
CA SER A 121 14.32 -2.59 9.51
C SER A 121 14.45 -3.89 10.30
N GLN A 122 13.91 -4.96 9.73
CA GLN A 122 14.01 -6.33 10.22
C GLN A 122 15.47 -6.75 10.41
N ASP A 123 16.36 -6.36 9.49
CA ASP A 123 17.79 -6.68 9.57
C ASP A 123 18.44 -6.02 10.80
N ILE A 124 18.07 -4.76 11.07
CA ILE A 124 18.56 -4.06 12.26
C ILE A 124 18.05 -4.75 13.52
N MET A 125 16.78 -5.17 13.54
CA MET A 125 16.21 -5.85 14.69
C MET A 125 16.87 -7.22 14.93
N GLU A 126 17.12 -7.99 13.88
CA GLU A 126 17.80 -9.29 13.95
C GLU A 126 19.21 -9.15 14.54
N ILE A 127 19.95 -8.11 14.13
CA ILE A 127 21.25 -7.78 14.73
C ILE A 127 21.09 -7.39 16.20
N LEU A 128 20.15 -6.50 16.52
CA LEU A 128 19.93 -6.05 17.91
C LEU A 128 19.50 -7.19 18.84
N ASP A 129 18.77 -8.18 18.33
CA ASP A 129 18.37 -9.38 19.07
C ASP A 129 19.57 -10.25 19.48
N THR A 130 20.72 -10.16 18.80
CA THR A 130 21.93 -10.90 19.17
C THR A 130 22.62 -10.38 20.43
N TYR A 131 22.42 -9.11 20.79
CA TYR A 131 23.15 -8.48 21.90
C TYR A 131 22.56 -8.85 23.27
N THR A 132 21.28 -8.51 23.50
CA THR A 132 20.62 -8.69 24.80
C THR A 132 19.10 -8.75 24.66
N PRO A 133 18.39 -9.61 25.44
CA PRO A 133 16.94 -9.51 25.54
C PRO A 133 16.56 -8.21 26.27
N GLY A 134 15.48 -7.57 25.83
CA GLY A 134 15.02 -6.29 26.38
C GLY A 134 14.43 -5.38 25.31
N THR A 135 14.18 -4.13 25.69
CA THR A 135 13.66 -3.12 24.77
C THR A 135 14.70 -2.76 23.69
N ILE A 136 14.26 -2.13 22.60
CA ILE A 136 15.20 -1.59 21.59
C ILE A 136 16.20 -0.64 22.26
N GLU A 137 15.75 0.18 23.20
CA GLU A 137 16.60 1.14 23.90
C GLU A 137 17.71 0.45 24.69
N ASP A 138 17.40 -0.66 25.37
CA ASP A 138 18.39 -1.47 26.09
C ASP A 138 19.44 -2.06 25.14
N LYS A 139 18.99 -2.62 24.01
CA LYS A 139 19.86 -3.18 22.98
C LYS A 139 20.78 -2.12 22.38
N VAL A 140 20.24 -0.97 21.99
CA VAL A 140 21.01 0.16 21.44
C VAL A 140 22.04 0.67 22.46
N ARG A 141 21.66 0.79 23.73
CA ARG A 141 22.58 1.20 24.81
C ARG A 141 23.74 0.22 24.96
N CYS A 142 23.47 -1.09 24.84
CA CYS A 142 24.49 -2.13 24.89
C CYS A 142 25.51 -1.98 23.73
N VAL A 143 25.01 -1.84 22.50
CA VAL A 143 25.83 -1.61 21.30
C VAL A 143 26.71 -0.36 21.45
N LEU A 144 26.15 0.74 21.96
CA LEU A 144 26.89 1.99 22.18
C LEU A 144 28.01 1.82 23.21
N ASN A 145 27.75 1.08 24.29
CA ASN A 145 28.73 0.79 25.32
C ASN A 145 29.88 -0.06 24.78
N GLU A 146 29.58 -1.10 24.01
CA GLU A 146 30.58 -1.95 23.38
C GLU A 146 31.42 -1.18 22.35
N ASN A 147 30.78 -0.39 21.50
CA ASN A 147 31.47 0.48 20.53
C ASN A 147 32.43 1.46 21.24
N SER A 148 32.00 2.00 22.39
CA SER A 148 32.85 2.86 23.22
C SER A 148 34.04 2.11 23.83
N LYS A 149 33.88 0.83 24.22
CA LYS A 149 34.99 -0.01 24.70
C LYS A 149 35.98 -0.30 23.57
N LEU A 150 35.49 -0.78 22.42
CA LEU A 150 36.30 -1.09 21.25
C LEU A 150 37.06 0.14 20.74
N LYS A 151 36.45 1.34 20.77
CA LYS A 151 37.16 2.59 20.45
C LYS A 151 38.31 2.90 21.40
N ARG A 152 38.15 2.66 22.71
CA ARG A 152 39.24 2.84 23.68
C ARG A 152 40.35 1.83 23.42
N GLU A 153 40.02 0.56 23.21
CA GLU A 153 41.01 -0.47 22.87
C GLU A 153 41.77 -0.15 21.58
N LEU A 154 41.07 0.30 20.53
CA LEU A 154 41.68 0.73 19.27
C LEU A 154 42.65 1.91 19.49
N ASN A 155 42.27 2.88 20.32
CA ASN A 155 43.14 4.02 20.63
C ASN A 155 44.37 3.57 21.44
N ASN A 156 44.20 2.70 22.43
CA ASN A 156 45.31 2.15 23.19
C ASN A 156 46.28 1.38 22.28
N VAL A 157 45.78 0.52 21.40
CA VAL A 157 46.61 -0.23 20.45
C VAL A 157 47.33 0.70 19.47
N LYS A 158 46.68 1.80 19.05
CA LYS A 158 47.34 2.83 18.23
C LYS A 158 48.46 3.53 19.00
N GLU A 159 48.22 3.91 20.25
CA GLU A 159 49.24 4.52 21.12
C GLU A 159 50.41 3.55 21.37
N ASP A 160 50.14 2.27 21.59
CA ASP A 160 51.15 1.22 21.73
C ASP A 160 51.96 1.06 20.44
N LEU A 161 51.30 1.03 19.28
CA LEU A 161 51.95 0.92 17.97
C LEU A 161 52.82 2.14 17.65
N ASP A 162 52.33 3.34 17.95
CA ASP A 162 53.09 4.58 17.77
C ASP A 162 54.27 4.65 18.74
N SER A 163 54.07 4.21 19.98
CA SER A 163 55.14 4.06 20.97
C SER A 163 56.19 3.05 20.53
N GLU A 164 55.78 1.91 19.96
CA GLU A 164 56.69 0.89 19.44
C GLU A 164 57.42 1.36 18.18
N ARG A 165 56.76 2.11 17.29
CA ARG A 165 57.41 2.79 16.14
C ARG A 165 58.43 3.82 16.60
N GLU A 166 58.10 4.60 17.62
CA GLU A 166 59.03 5.59 18.19
C GLU A 166 60.20 4.90 18.90
N GLN A 167 59.95 3.80 19.63
CA GLN A 167 61.00 2.95 20.19
C GLN A 167 61.84 2.26 19.12
N ALA A 168 61.26 1.84 17.99
CA ALA A 168 61.99 1.28 16.85
C ALA A 168 62.86 2.33 16.15
N SER A 169 62.40 3.58 16.10
CA SER A 169 63.18 4.74 15.62
C SER A 169 64.30 5.14 16.59
N LYS A 170 64.07 5.02 17.90
CA LYS A 170 65.05 5.36 18.95
C LYS A 170 65.97 4.21 19.33
N ARG A 171 65.62 2.97 18.97
CA ARG A 171 66.57 1.86 18.99
C ARG A 171 67.71 2.29 18.06
N PRO A 172 68.95 2.49 18.57
CA PRO A 172 70.08 2.45 17.66
C PRO A 172 69.92 1.14 16.90
N GLN A 173 70.19 1.12 15.59
CA GLN A 173 70.45 -0.14 14.90
C GLN A 173 71.31 -0.94 15.87
N LYS A 174 70.74 -1.99 16.48
CA LYS A 174 71.55 -2.96 17.17
C LYS A 174 72.31 -3.58 16.01
N ARG A 175 73.46 -2.96 15.66
CA ARG A 175 74.59 -3.71 15.17
C ARG A 175 74.63 -4.89 16.13
N SER A 176 74.49 -6.08 15.55
CA SER A 176 74.71 -7.35 16.23
C SER A 176 75.83 -7.15 17.25
N PRO A 177 75.71 -7.71 18.47
CA PRO A 177 76.81 -7.68 19.42
C PRO A 177 78.05 -8.12 18.65
N ASP A 178 79.09 -7.29 18.72
CA ASP A 178 80.36 -7.48 18.04
C ASP A 178 80.90 -8.86 18.46
N VAL A 179 80.55 -9.91 17.70
CA VAL A 179 81.16 -11.22 17.85
C VAL A 179 82.52 -11.06 17.20
N GLN A 180 83.46 -10.56 17.99
CA GLN A 180 84.88 -10.67 17.70
C GLN A 180 85.24 -12.16 17.73
N LEU A 181 85.09 -12.80 16.58
CA LEU A 181 85.77 -14.03 16.25
C LEU A 181 86.56 -13.75 14.98
N ASN A 182 87.85 -13.46 15.16
CA ASN A 182 88.84 -13.18 14.11
C ASN A 182 88.59 -11.95 13.22
N GLY A 183 88.75 -10.75 13.78
CA GLY A 183 89.46 -9.63 13.13
C GLY A 183 89.04 -9.14 11.73
N VAL A 184 87.85 -9.46 11.22
CA VAL A 184 87.34 -8.93 9.95
C VAL A 184 85.94 -8.38 10.16
N ASP A 185 85.80 -7.07 9.95
CA ASP A 185 84.52 -6.35 9.96
C ASP A 185 83.63 -6.85 8.81
N VAL A 186 82.71 -7.77 9.11
CA VAL A 186 81.77 -8.35 8.14
C VAL A 186 80.82 -7.27 7.58
N SER A 187 80.62 -6.16 8.30
CA SER A 187 79.85 -4.99 7.83
C SER A 187 80.55 -4.23 6.69
N SER A 188 81.87 -4.38 6.57
CA SER A 188 82.69 -3.80 5.51
C SER A 188 82.95 -4.78 4.36
N ASN A 189 82.41 -6.00 4.43
CA ASN A 189 82.56 -6.99 3.38
C ASN A 189 81.78 -6.53 2.13
N PRO A 190 82.47 -6.21 1.01
CA PRO A 190 81.83 -5.62 -0.18
C PRO A 190 80.62 -6.39 -0.68
N GLN A 191 80.68 -7.72 -0.56
CA GLN A 191 79.63 -8.64 -0.99
C GLN A 191 78.37 -8.55 -0.11
N VAL A 192 78.51 -8.28 1.20
CA VAL A 192 77.38 -8.10 2.12
C VAL A 192 76.70 -6.75 1.89
N VAL A 193 77.50 -5.71 1.60
CA VAL A 193 76.99 -4.37 1.26
C VAL A 193 76.27 -4.36 -0.10
N GLU A 194 76.79 -5.08 -1.09
CA GLU A 194 76.12 -5.26 -2.39
C GLU A 194 74.81 -6.02 -2.26
N LEU A 195 74.78 -7.14 -1.54
CA LEU A 195 73.54 -7.89 -1.27
C LEU A 195 72.49 -7.03 -0.56
N GLN A 196 72.91 -6.18 0.37
CA GLN A 196 72.00 -5.29 1.10
C GLN A 196 71.47 -4.15 0.21
N ARG A 197 72.31 -3.59 -0.69
CA ARG A 197 71.87 -2.62 -1.70
C ARG A 197 70.90 -3.23 -2.71
N GLU A 198 71.18 -4.45 -3.17
CA GLU A 198 70.32 -5.16 -4.11
C GLU A 198 68.98 -5.55 -3.48
N SER A 199 68.99 -6.02 -2.23
CA SER A 199 67.77 -6.24 -1.43
C SER A 199 66.96 -4.94 -1.28
N THR A 200 67.61 -3.83 -0.96
CA THR A 200 66.94 -2.51 -0.85
C THR A 200 66.33 -2.07 -2.18
N ARG A 201 67.03 -2.31 -3.31
CA ARG A 201 66.53 -2.04 -4.65
C ARG A 201 65.29 -2.88 -4.97
N GLN A 202 65.33 -4.18 -4.71
CA GLN A 202 64.17 -5.07 -4.91
C GLN A 202 62.97 -4.64 -4.06
N ILE A 203 63.19 -4.27 -2.80
CA ILE A 203 62.13 -3.74 -1.92
C ILE A 203 61.50 -2.48 -2.54
N SER A 204 62.31 -1.55 -3.06
CA SER A 204 61.80 -0.34 -3.70
C SER A 204 60.99 -0.64 -4.97
N GLU A 205 61.41 -1.62 -5.77
CA GLU A 205 60.71 -2.04 -6.98
C GLU A 205 59.35 -2.70 -6.66
N TYR A 206 59.33 -3.61 -5.67
CA TYR A 206 58.07 -4.20 -5.21
C TYR A 206 57.12 -3.17 -4.62
N LYS A 207 57.64 -2.20 -3.86
CA LYS A 207 56.83 -1.11 -3.32
C LYS A 207 56.16 -0.29 -4.44
N LEU A 208 56.89 0.04 -5.51
CA LEU A 208 56.31 0.73 -6.67
C LEU A 208 55.26 -0.11 -7.40
N LYS A 209 55.51 -1.42 -7.55
CA LYS A 209 54.53 -2.35 -8.16
C LYS A 209 53.25 -2.43 -7.34
N VAL A 210 53.37 -2.50 -6.02
CA VAL A 210 52.21 -2.50 -5.10
C VAL A 210 51.44 -1.19 -5.21
N GLN A 211 52.12 -0.04 -5.15
CA GLN A 211 51.46 1.27 -5.30
C GLN A 211 50.72 1.41 -6.63
N LYS A 212 51.31 0.89 -7.73
CA LYS A 212 50.64 0.88 -9.03
C LYS A 212 49.39 -0.01 -9.02
N ALA A 213 49.51 -1.22 -8.46
CA ALA A 213 48.37 -2.13 -8.34
C ALA A 213 47.25 -1.56 -7.46
N GLU A 214 47.59 -0.86 -6.37
CA GLU A 214 46.62 -0.18 -5.50
C GLU A 214 45.84 0.92 -6.25
N LEU A 215 46.53 1.72 -7.08
CA LEU A 215 45.88 2.72 -7.93
C LEU A 215 44.98 2.09 -8.99
N ASP A 216 45.44 1.01 -9.63
CA ASP A 216 44.65 0.27 -10.63
C ASP A 216 43.39 -0.36 -10.00
N ILE A 217 43.49 -0.91 -8.78
CA ILE A 217 42.34 -1.41 -8.01
C ILE A 217 41.33 -0.30 -7.75
N ALA A 218 41.76 0.87 -7.26
CA ALA A 218 40.86 1.98 -6.99
C ALA A 218 40.13 2.48 -8.26
N ALA A 219 40.81 2.48 -9.41
CA ALA A 219 40.21 2.84 -10.69
C ALA A 219 39.18 1.80 -11.16
N LEU A 220 39.47 0.51 -10.98
CA LEU A 220 38.54 -0.58 -11.29
C LEU A 220 37.32 -0.55 -10.38
N GLU A 221 37.50 -0.32 -9.07
CA GLU A 221 36.40 -0.20 -8.10
C GLU A 221 35.45 0.96 -8.46
N SER A 222 35.99 2.12 -8.84
CA SER A 222 35.18 3.25 -9.33
C SER A 222 34.39 2.89 -10.60
N SER A 223 35.01 2.13 -11.51
CA SER A 223 34.35 1.67 -12.74
C SER A 223 33.24 0.65 -12.44
N VAL A 224 33.48 -0.28 -11.53
CA VAL A 224 32.49 -1.27 -11.06
C VAL A 224 31.29 -0.55 -10.45
N SER A 225 31.51 0.37 -9.51
CA SER A 225 30.42 1.12 -8.87
C SER A 225 29.55 1.88 -9.88
N ARG A 226 30.17 2.48 -10.91
CA ARG A 226 29.44 3.13 -12.00
C ARG A 226 28.61 2.15 -12.83
N LEU A 227 29.17 0.99 -13.16
CA LEU A 227 28.50 -0.06 -13.94
C LEU A 227 27.34 -0.68 -13.15
N GLU A 228 27.52 -0.96 -11.87
CA GLU A 228 26.46 -1.43 -10.97
C GLU A 228 25.30 -0.43 -10.93
N GLY A 229 25.59 0.87 -10.84
CA GLY A 229 24.58 1.91 -10.93
C GLY A 229 23.85 1.95 -12.29
N GLN A 230 24.54 1.63 -13.39
CA GLN A 230 23.90 1.51 -14.71
C GLN A 230 23.00 0.27 -14.79
N VAL A 231 23.46 -0.88 -14.30
CA VAL A 231 22.69 -2.12 -14.27
C VAL A 231 21.42 -1.94 -13.45
N LYS A 232 21.50 -1.31 -12.28
CA LYS A 232 20.32 -1.02 -11.46
C LYS A 232 19.28 -0.20 -12.25
N ARG A 233 19.69 0.90 -12.88
CA ARG A 233 18.78 1.75 -13.67
C ARG A 233 18.15 1.01 -14.84
N TYR A 234 18.92 0.18 -15.56
CA TYR A 234 18.38 -0.59 -16.67
C TYR A 234 17.42 -1.69 -16.21
N LYS A 235 17.66 -2.27 -15.03
CA LYS A 235 16.75 -3.22 -14.41
C LYS A 235 15.42 -2.54 -14.06
N ASP A 236 15.47 -1.41 -13.35
CA ASP A 236 14.28 -0.63 -12.98
C ASP A 236 13.47 -0.23 -14.24
N MET A 237 14.16 0.27 -15.28
CA MET A 237 13.53 0.65 -16.55
C MET A 237 12.92 -0.54 -17.32
N ALA A 238 13.51 -1.73 -17.21
CA ALA A 238 12.96 -2.94 -17.79
C ALA A 238 11.72 -3.43 -17.04
N GLU A 239 11.75 -3.41 -15.71
CA GLU A 239 10.60 -3.74 -14.85
C GLU A 239 9.42 -2.79 -15.09
N ASP A 240 9.67 -1.48 -15.24
CA ASP A 240 8.64 -0.50 -15.57
C ASP A 240 8.05 -0.74 -16.98
N SER A 241 8.90 -1.08 -17.96
CA SER A 241 8.44 -1.41 -19.31
C SER A 241 7.60 -2.69 -19.35
N GLU A 242 7.91 -3.68 -18.52
CA GLU A 242 7.15 -4.93 -18.41
C GLU A 242 5.75 -4.66 -17.82
N LYS A 243 5.66 -3.87 -16.75
CA LYS A 243 4.38 -3.44 -16.17
C LYS A 243 3.51 -2.71 -17.19
N ALA A 244 4.08 -1.78 -17.95
CA ALA A 244 3.35 -1.06 -18.99
C ALA A 244 2.84 -1.99 -20.12
N GLU A 245 3.62 -3.01 -20.49
CA GLU A 245 3.18 -4.00 -21.49
C GLU A 245 1.98 -4.82 -20.98
N ASP A 246 1.98 -5.22 -19.72
CA ASP A 246 0.90 -6.00 -19.12
C ASP A 246 -0.40 -5.19 -18.97
N GLU A 247 -0.30 -3.90 -18.62
CA GLU A 247 -1.44 -2.97 -18.65
C GLU A 247 -2.04 -2.86 -20.05
N LEU A 248 -1.20 -2.64 -21.08
CA LEU A 248 -1.66 -2.56 -22.47
C LEU A 248 -2.30 -3.89 -22.94
N LYS A 249 -1.77 -5.04 -22.51
CA LYS A 249 -2.40 -6.35 -22.79
C LYS A 249 -3.77 -6.47 -22.12
N ALA A 250 -3.92 -5.98 -20.88
CA ALA A 250 -5.18 -6.00 -20.16
C ALA A 250 -6.23 -5.10 -20.85
N GLU A 251 -5.84 -3.87 -21.22
CA GLU A 251 -6.69 -2.94 -21.97
C GLU A 251 -7.09 -3.51 -23.33
N LYS A 252 -6.14 -4.09 -24.07
CA LYS A 252 -6.44 -4.77 -25.34
C LYS A 252 -7.51 -5.86 -25.17
N ARG A 253 -7.40 -6.70 -24.14
CA ARG A 253 -8.40 -7.74 -23.84
C ARG A 253 -9.76 -7.16 -23.45
N LYS A 254 -9.78 -6.02 -22.75
CA LYS A 254 -11.03 -5.30 -22.41
C LYS A 254 -11.69 -4.75 -23.67
N MET A 255 -10.96 -3.99 -24.47
CA MET A 255 -11.45 -3.41 -25.73
C MET A 255 -11.91 -4.49 -26.71
N GLN A 256 -11.22 -5.63 -26.78
CA GLN A 256 -11.68 -6.76 -27.61
C GLN A 256 -13.00 -7.37 -27.13
N ARG A 257 -13.29 -7.38 -25.83
CA ARG A 257 -14.58 -7.83 -25.30
C ARG A 257 -15.68 -6.83 -25.63
N GLU A 258 -15.44 -5.55 -25.36
CA GLU A 258 -16.37 -4.46 -25.68
C GLU A 258 -16.69 -4.41 -27.18
N LEU A 259 -15.69 -4.62 -28.05
CA LEU A 259 -15.89 -4.72 -29.49
C LEU A 259 -16.83 -5.86 -29.87
N ARG A 260 -16.65 -7.05 -29.28
CA ARG A 260 -17.52 -8.21 -29.55
C ARG A 260 -18.95 -7.97 -29.08
N GLU A 261 -19.12 -7.37 -27.90
CA GLU A 261 -20.44 -7.01 -27.36
C GLU A 261 -21.14 -5.98 -28.26
N ALA A 262 -20.42 -4.94 -28.70
CA ALA A 262 -20.96 -3.94 -29.63
C ALA A 262 -21.32 -4.56 -30.99
N GLN A 263 -20.50 -5.49 -31.51
CA GLN A 263 -20.80 -6.23 -32.74
C GLN A 263 -22.08 -7.07 -32.60
N GLN A 264 -22.22 -7.81 -31.49
CA GLN A 264 -23.44 -8.56 -31.20
C GLN A 264 -24.68 -7.66 -31.15
N GLN A 265 -24.57 -6.48 -30.52
CA GLN A 265 -25.67 -5.52 -30.45
C GLN A 265 -26.03 -4.95 -31.83
N ILE A 266 -25.06 -4.74 -32.71
CA ILE A 266 -25.31 -4.34 -34.10
C ILE A 266 -26.07 -5.45 -34.83
N GLU A 267 -25.64 -6.71 -34.72
CA GLU A 267 -26.33 -7.85 -35.36
C GLU A 267 -27.79 -7.96 -34.88
N GLU A 268 -28.03 -7.82 -33.58
CA GLU A 268 -29.37 -7.80 -32.99
C GLU A 268 -30.23 -6.66 -33.57
N LEU A 269 -29.70 -5.44 -33.64
CA LEU A 269 -30.40 -4.29 -34.21
C LEU A 269 -30.65 -4.45 -35.72
N GLU A 270 -29.72 -5.04 -36.47
CA GLU A 270 -29.87 -5.33 -37.89
C GLU A 270 -31.00 -6.35 -38.14
N THR A 271 -31.10 -7.40 -37.31
CA THR A 271 -32.20 -8.36 -37.40
C THR A 271 -33.54 -7.71 -37.09
N GLN A 272 -33.62 -6.89 -36.03
CA GLN A 272 -34.82 -6.14 -35.68
C GLN A 272 -35.24 -5.17 -36.79
N LYS A 273 -34.26 -4.44 -37.35
CA LYS A 273 -34.48 -3.54 -38.49
C LYS A 273 -35.03 -4.29 -39.69
N SER A 274 -34.47 -5.45 -40.03
CA SER A 274 -34.97 -6.30 -41.12
C SER A 274 -36.42 -6.74 -40.88
N HIS A 275 -36.78 -7.16 -39.66
CA HIS A 275 -38.16 -7.52 -39.31
C HIS A 275 -39.13 -6.34 -39.44
N LEU A 276 -38.74 -5.16 -38.96
CA LEU A 276 -39.55 -3.94 -39.07
C LEU A 276 -39.71 -3.50 -40.53
N GLN A 277 -38.64 -3.55 -41.32
CA GLN A 277 -38.66 -3.25 -42.75
C GLN A 277 -39.65 -4.15 -43.49
N ASN A 278 -39.56 -5.48 -43.28
CA ASN A 278 -40.46 -6.46 -43.88
C ASN A 278 -41.93 -6.21 -43.49
N ARG A 279 -42.20 -5.89 -42.23
CA ARG A 279 -43.56 -5.57 -41.75
C ARG A 279 -44.09 -4.29 -42.38
N LEU A 280 -43.24 -3.28 -42.53
CA LEU A 280 -43.58 -2.01 -43.17
C LEU A 280 -43.86 -2.19 -44.66
N ASP A 281 -43.09 -3.01 -45.36
CA ASP A 281 -43.31 -3.32 -46.77
C ASP A 281 -44.61 -4.10 -47.01
N ARG A 282 -44.98 -5.03 -46.12
CA ARG A 282 -46.30 -5.67 -46.13
C ARG A 282 -47.44 -4.67 -45.98
N ILE A 283 -47.32 -3.72 -45.04
CA ILE A 283 -48.33 -2.67 -44.85
C ILE A 283 -48.42 -1.78 -46.10
N ARG A 284 -47.29 -1.40 -46.70
CA ARG A 284 -47.26 -0.64 -47.96
C ARG A 284 -47.91 -1.40 -49.11
N GLN A 285 -47.67 -2.71 -49.20
CA GLN A 285 -48.30 -3.56 -50.20
C GLN A 285 -49.82 -3.62 -50.00
N ALA A 286 -50.28 -3.94 -48.79
CA ALA A 286 -51.71 -3.97 -48.46
C ALA A 286 -52.39 -2.63 -48.76
N ARG A 287 -51.73 -1.50 -48.43
CA ARG A 287 -52.24 -0.16 -48.76
C ARG A 287 -52.36 0.06 -50.28
N ARG A 288 -51.38 -0.40 -51.08
CA ARG A 288 -51.43 -0.31 -52.55
C ARG A 288 -52.55 -1.17 -53.15
N GLU A 289 -52.76 -2.37 -52.63
CA GLU A 289 -53.84 -3.27 -53.07
C GLU A 289 -55.21 -2.64 -52.78
N VAL A 290 -55.40 -2.05 -51.58
CA VAL A 290 -56.63 -1.33 -51.24
C VAL A 290 -56.88 -0.13 -52.15
N LEU A 291 -55.85 0.70 -52.40
CA LEU A 291 -55.96 1.87 -53.29
C LEU A 291 -56.15 1.49 -54.77
N GLY A 292 -55.52 0.41 -55.24
CA GLY A 292 -55.70 -0.07 -56.62
C GLY A 292 -57.09 -0.67 -56.85
N ASN A 293 -57.68 -1.32 -55.83
CA ASN A 293 -59.04 -1.85 -55.92
C ASN A 293 -60.10 -0.75 -55.88
N THR A 294 -59.84 0.40 -55.26
CA THR A 294 -60.78 1.54 -55.27
C THR A 294 -60.90 2.21 -56.64
N ASP A 295 -59.87 2.14 -57.49
CA ASP A 295 -59.88 2.70 -58.86
C ASP A 295 -60.56 1.77 -59.89
N HIS A 296 -60.99 0.56 -59.52
CA HIS A 296 -61.73 -0.38 -60.40
C HIS A 296 -63.22 -0.50 -60.05
N VAL A 297 -63.71 0.27 -59.08
CA VAL A 297 -65.11 0.25 -58.62
C VAL A 297 -65.84 1.59 -58.90
N ALA A 298 -65.19 2.53 -59.59
CA ALA A 298 -65.78 3.77 -60.09
C ALA A 298 -66.10 3.69 -61.59
#